data_AF-A0A838PQ21-F1
#
_entry.id   AF-A0A838PQ21-F1
#
_cell.length_a   1.000
_cell.length_b   1.000
_cell.length_c   1.000
_cell.angle_alpha   90.00
_cell.angle_beta   90.00
_cell.angle_gamma   90.00
#
_symmetry.space_group_name_H-M   'P 1'
#
loop_
_entity.id
_entity.type
_entity.pdbx_description
1 polymer ?
#
loop_
_entity_poly.entity_id
_entity_poly.type
_entity_poly.pdbx_seq_one_letter_code
_entity_poly.pdbx_strand_id
1 'polypeptide(L)'
;MPDPSLLRFRRAVAAAWAELESRRQEVNDLNVFPVADGDTGDNMSMTLRAVLDELDAMEDASVDELGREAIVAAVARAALLGARGNSGIILSQIVRGAAEELASRPGELVDPTLVSAALARAADAAYASVRDPAEGTMLSAVAAMAHRVARELAHMDTTRLNADASEADQDQLLADVLEHALSAGTDAVERGPEQLAALREAGVVDAGAYGLTVIIAGVVAALRGEDRPDLEHHAAPAASLHLPQHASSEYRFCTNFVVSGEGLEPRPFVPSLEQVGDCVLVVGDERTLRVHVHTDDPAAAAEVFSDIGEVSRFDVADMREQVADRGARLGGRSGNGAPAATRCGAVTVASGRGLTRLFEGLGALVVDGGASMNPSTYELLAKIHSVAADEVIVLPNSPNVTLAAERAAELSERPVEVVPTRCPQEGLSLLVGLDPGRPAADNAAALRTAAGRLRTGGVARSARDDAHGRFRAGDAVGYVEEELVAFGDPAETLAGVAERIADGSELLTCIAGEGAPANRATVEAVLSNGAELEYHEGGQPAWWWLLSAE
;
A
#
# COMPACT_ATOMS: atom_id res chain seq x y z
N MET A 1 -20.45 26.29 5.62
CA MET A 1 -20.02 25.72 4.31
C MET A 1 -18.54 25.43 4.47
N PRO A 2 -18.04 24.24 4.12
CA PRO A 2 -16.63 23.93 4.28
C PRO A 2 -15.77 24.99 3.58
N ASP A 3 -14.64 25.36 4.19
CA ASP A 3 -13.67 26.28 3.58
C ASP A 3 -13.27 25.72 2.21
N PRO A 4 -13.49 26.46 1.09
CA PRO A 4 -13.09 26.02 -0.25
C PRO A 4 -11.62 25.60 -0.32
N SER A 5 -10.77 26.18 0.53
CA SER A 5 -9.35 25.83 0.64
C SER A 5 -9.14 24.41 1.19
N LEU A 6 -9.94 23.98 2.17
CA LEU A 6 -9.86 22.63 2.75
C LEU A 6 -10.34 21.59 1.73
N LEU A 7 -11.47 21.85 1.06
CA LEU A 7 -12.00 20.94 0.04
C LEU A 7 -11.02 20.78 -1.14
N ARG A 8 -10.42 21.89 -1.59
CA ARG A 8 -9.34 21.88 -2.59
C ARG A 8 -8.13 21.09 -2.11
N PHE A 9 -7.68 21.33 -0.87
CA PHE A 9 -6.53 20.64 -0.31
C PHE A 9 -6.77 19.13 -0.23
N ARG A 10 -7.91 18.70 0.29
CA ARG A 10 -8.31 17.29 0.31
C ARG A 10 -8.34 16.69 -1.08
N ARG A 11 -8.97 17.36 -2.05
CA ARG A 11 -9.01 16.92 -3.46
C ARG A 11 -7.61 16.74 -4.05
N ALA A 12 -6.71 17.70 -3.80
CA ALA A 12 -5.33 17.65 -4.24
C ALA A 12 -4.55 16.48 -3.62
N VAL A 13 -4.66 16.26 -2.30
CA VAL A 13 -3.99 15.14 -1.62
C VAL A 13 -4.57 13.80 -2.09
N ALA A 14 -5.88 13.71 -2.32
CA ALA A 14 -6.54 12.49 -2.77
C ALA A 14 -6.06 12.08 -4.17
N ALA A 15 -5.95 13.03 -5.09
CA ALA A 15 -5.40 12.78 -6.42
C ALA A 15 -3.91 12.45 -6.38
N ALA A 16 -3.12 13.13 -5.54
CA ALA A 16 -1.71 12.83 -5.35
C ALA A 16 -1.50 11.39 -4.84
N TRP A 17 -2.30 10.95 -3.88
CA TRP A 17 -2.27 9.57 -3.38
C TRP A 17 -2.72 8.57 -4.44
N ALA A 18 -3.81 8.83 -5.16
CA ALA A 18 -4.29 7.94 -6.22
C ALA A 18 -3.25 7.79 -7.35
N GLU A 19 -2.57 8.87 -7.73
CA GLU A 19 -1.49 8.85 -8.70
C GLU A 19 -0.32 7.98 -8.22
N LEU A 20 0.15 8.22 -7.00
CA LEU A 20 1.22 7.43 -6.40
C LEU A 20 0.85 5.97 -6.28
N GLU A 21 -0.38 5.65 -5.86
CA GLU A 21 -0.85 4.26 -5.71
C GLU A 21 -0.87 3.55 -7.07
N SER A 22 -1.27 4.25 -8.14
CA SER A 22 -1.26 3.69 -9.50
C SER A 22 0.13 3.35 -10.01
N ARG A 23 1.17 4.03 -9.51
CA ARG A 23 2.59 3.80 -9.85
C ARG A 23 3.39 3.21 -8.68
N ARG A 24 2.74 2.74 -7.62
CA ARG A 24 3.41 2.31 -6.38
C ARG A 24 4.43 1.22 -6.63
N GLN A 25 4.07 0.23 -7.44
CA GLN A 25 4.98 -0.87 -7.77
C GLN A 25 6.16 -0.40 -8.61
N GLU A 26 5.95 0.54 -9.52
CA GLU A 26 7.03 1.12 -10.32
C GLU A 26 8.04 1.84 -9.44
N VAL A 27 7.57 2.65 -8.49
CA VAL A 27 8.41 3.31 -7.48
C VAL A 27 9.17 2.28 -6.63
N ASN A 28 8.50 1.21 -6.18
CA ASN A 28 9.12 0.12 -5.44
C ASN A 28 10.24 -0.57 -6.24
N ASP A 29 10.02 -0.79 -7.54
CA ASP A 29 10.98 -1.48 -8.41
C ASP A 29 12.26 -0.66 -8.63
N LEU A 30 12.17 0.67 -8.56
CA LEU A 30 13.30 1.60 -8.67
C LEU A 30 14.13 1.74 -7.38
N ASN A 31 13.62 1.29 -6.24
CA ASN A 31 14.24 1.54 -4.93
C ASN A 31 15.57 0.78 -4.77
N VAL A 32 16.69 1.43 -5.06
CA VAL A 32 18.05 0.83 -4.95
C VAL A 32 18.95 1.56 -3.96
N PHE A 33 18.47 2.65 -3.36
CA PHE A 33 19.25 3.52 -2.48
C PHE A 33 18.37 4.10 -1.35
N PRO A 34 18.88 4.21 -0.11
CA PRO A 34 20.15 3.66 0.36
C PRO A 34 20.12 2.14 0.55
N VAL A 35 18.92 1.57 0.70
CA VAL A 35 18.68 0.14 0.84
C VAL A 35 17.73 -0.33 -0.26
N ALA A 36 18.08 -1.45 -0.87
CA ALA A 36 17.40 -2.01 -2.04
C ALA A 36 16.21 -2.94 -1.68
N ASP A 37 15.45 -2.61 -0.63
CA ASP A 37 14.36 -3.42 -0.06
C ASP A 37 13.04 -3.35 -0.85
N GLY A 38 12.88 -2.36 -1.73
CA GLY A 38 11.73 -2.29 -2.63
C GLY A 38 10.44 -1.82 -1.98
N ASP A 39 10.52 -1.00 -0.92
CA ASP A 39 9.34 -0.52 -0.17
C ASP A 39 9.06 1.00 -0.29
N THR A 40 9.85 1.75 -1.07
CA THR A 40 9.75 3.21 -1.13
C THR A 40 8.34 3.70 -1.52
N GLY A 41 7.71 3.08 -2.51
CA GLY A 41 6.34 3.38 -2.90
C GLY A 41 5.33 3.05 -1.80
N ASP A 42 5.51 1.93 -1.09
CA ASP A 42 4.67 1.56 0.05
C ASP A 42 4.77 2.60 1.18
N ASN A 43 6.00 2.97 1.55
CA ASN A 43 6.29 3.94 2.60
C ASN A 43 5.72 5.32 2.28
N MET A 44 5.84 5.78 1.04
CA MET A 44 5.27 7.06 0.59
C MET A 44 3.73 7.02 0.52
N SER A 45 3.14 5.93 0.01
CA SER A 45 1.68 5.77 -0.07
C SER A 45 1.04 5.74 1.32
N MET A 46 1.62 5.00 2.27
CA MET A 46 1.15 4.97 3.66
C MET A 46 1.20 6.34 4.33
N THR A 47 2.24 7.14 4.05
CA THR A 47 2.39 8.50 4.59
C THR A 47 1.27 9.41 4.09
N LEU A 48 0.97 9.38 2.79
CA LEU A 48 -0.14 10.17 2.21
C LEU A 48 -1.51 9.66 2.64
N ARG A 49 -1.68 8.34 2.78
CA ARG A 49 -2.92 7.74 3.27
C ARG A 49 -3.24 8.21 4.68
N ALA A 50 -2.26 8.26 5.57
CA ALA A 50 -2.45 8.78 6.93
C ALA A 50 -2.91 10.25 6.93
N VAL A 51 -2.41 11.08 6.00
CA VAL A 51 -2.87 12.46 5.83
C VAL A 51 -4.33 12.50 5.35
N LEU A 52 -4.70 11.65 4.39
CA LEU A 52 -6.08 11.56 3.91
C LEU A 52 -7.06 11.11 4.98
N ASP A 53 -6.70 10.08 5.76
CA ASP A 53 -7.54 9.58 6.85
C ASP A 53 -7.81 10.68 7.90
N GLU A 54 -6.80 11.53 8.20
CA GLU A 54 -6.98 12.69 9.09
C GLU A 54 -7.89 13.75 8.47
N LEU A 55 -7.72 14.06 7.18
CA LEU A 55 -8.59 15.02 6.47
C LEU A 55 -10.04 14.55 6.38
N ASP A 56 -10.27 13.26 6.13
CA ASP A 56 -11.61 12.64 6.11
C ASP A 56 -12.26 12.72 7.50
N ALA A 57 -11.51 12.42 8.58
CA ALA A 57 -12.00 12.54 9.94
C ALA A 57 -12.37 13.98 10.33
N MET A 58 -11.69 14.98 9.77
CA MET A 58 -12.01 16.39 9.95
C MET A 58 -13.25 16.84 9.20
N GLU A 59 -13.50 16.28 8.00
CA GLU A 59 -14.69 16.61 7.20
C GLU A 59 -15.99 16.21 7.93
N ASP A 60 -15.97 15.11 8.67
CA ASP A 60 -17.09 14.63 9.49
C ASP A 60 -17.34 15.48 10.75
N ALA A 61 -16.33 16.20 11.25
CA ALA A 61 -16.40 17.05 12.43
C ALA A 61 -16.73 18.50 12.05
N SER A 62 -18.02 18.86 12.07
CA SER A 62 -18.59 20.20 11.78
C SER A 62 -17.55 21.34 11.61
N VAL A 63 -17.08 21.48 10.37
CA VAL A 63 -15.91 22.27 9.92
C VAL A 63 -16.09 23.80 10.03
N ASP A 64 -17.21 24.30 10.55
CA ASP A 64 -17.48 25.75 10.58
C ASP A 64 -16.56 26.55 11.56
N GLU A 65 -15.64 25.89 12.30
CA GLU A 65 -14.70 26.55 13.25
C GLU A 65 -13.21 26.18 13.10
N LEU A 66 -12.81 25.26 12.20
CA LEU A 66 -11.41 24.85 12.05
C LEU A 66 -10.64 25.80 11.11
N GLY A 67 -9.75 26.62 11.68
CA GLY A 67 -8.85 27.48 10.91
C GLY A 67 -7.77 26.69 10.17
N ARG A 68 -7.20 27.28 9.11
CA ARG A 68 -6.08 26.72 8.31
C ARG A 68 -4.92 26.19 9.17
N GLU A 69 -4.62 26.87 10.27
CA GLU A 69 -3.58 26.46 11.23
C GLU A 69 -3.86 25.09 11.87
N ALA A 70 -5.11 24.81 12.24
CA ALA A 70 -5.48 23.54 12.87
C ALA A 70 -5.42 22.39 11.87
N ILE A 71 -5.86 22.63 10.63
CA ILE A 71 -5.75 21.67 9.52
C ILE A 71 -4.28 21.33 9.26
N VAL A 72 -3.43 22.36 9.14
CA VAL A 72 -1.99 22.18 8.90
C VAL A 72 -1.31 21.43 10.03
N ALA A 73 -1.61 21.78 11.29
CA ALA A 73 -1.04 21.09 12.44
C ALA A 73 -1.42 19.60 12.46
N ALA A 74 -2.68 19.28 12.15
CA ALA A 74 -3.12 17.90 12.10
C ALA A 74 -2.54 17.13 10.92
N VAL A 75 -2.49 17.72 9.73
CA VAL A 75 -1.86 17.14 8.54
C VAL A 75 -0.38 16.84 8.78
N ALA A 76 0.36 17.80 9.33
CA ALA A 76 1.77 17.62 9.67
C ALA A 76 1.96 16.48 10.69
N ARG A 77 1.10 16.42 11.70
CA ARG A 77 1.11 15.36 12.71
C ARG A 77 0.74 14.00 12.11
N ALA A 78 -0.26 13.94 11.24
CA ALA A 78 -0.70 12.72 10.57
C ALA A 78 0.39 12.16 9.65
N ALA A 79 1.03 13.03 8.85
CA ALA A 79 2.16 12.63 8.00
C ALA A 79 3.32 12.09 8.85
N LEU A 80 3.67 12.77 9.96
CA LEU A 80 4.74 12.34 10.86
C LEU A 80 4.46 10.98 11.52
N LEU A 81 3.21 10.76 11.97
CA LEU A 81 2.82 9.52 12.65
C LEU A 81 2.60 8.35 11.68
N GLY A 82 2.21 8.64 10.43
CA GLY A 82 2.03 7.66 9.36
C GLY A 82 3.33 7.29 8.65
N ALA A 83 4.36 8.13 8.74
CA ALA A 83 5.64 7.91 8.10
C ALA A 83 6.30 6.59 8.52
N ARG A 84 6.75 5.81 7.55
CA ARG A 84 7.57 4.60 7.74
C ARG A 84 8.76 4.65 6.80
N GLY A 85 9.88 4.08 7.24
CA GLY A 85 11.11 4.06 6.45
C GLY A 85 11.68 5.46 6.19
N ASN A 86 12.80 5.50 5.47
CA ASN A 86 13.47 6.75 5.14
C ASN A 86 12.62 7.63 4.21
N SER A 87 12.03 7.04 3.17
CA SER A 87 11.23 7.75 2.17
C SER A 87 9.94 8.33 2.74
N GLY A 88 9.22 7.58 3.58
CA GLY A 88 8.03 8.08 4.28
C GLY A 88 8.37 9.18 5.29
N ILE A 89 9.47 9.04 6.03
CA ILE A 89 9.94 10.08 6.96
C ILE A 89 10.31 11.36 6.19
N ILE A 90 11.13 11.30 5.15
CA ILE A 90 11.50 12.50 4.37
C ILE A 90 10.27 13.15 3.75
N LEU A 91 9.34 12.36 3.19
CA LEU A 91 8.08 12.87 2.65
C LEU A 91 7.25 13.58 3.73
N SER A 92 7.18 13.04 4.95
CA SER A 92 6.50 13.71 6.06
C SER A 92 7.08 15.09 6.38
N GLN A 93 8.39 15.26 6.21
CA GLN A 93 9.08 16.54 6.45
C GLN A 93 8.82 17.54 5.32
N ILE A 94 8.77 17.07 4.08
CA ILE A 94 8.36 17.87 2.92
C ILE A 94 6.92 18.37 3.13
N VAL A 95 5.99 17.48 3.46
CA VAL A 95 4.58 17.81 3.71
C VAL A 95 4.46 18.79 4.87
N ARG A 96 5.12 18.53 6.01
CA ARG A 96 5.13 19.43 7.16
C ARG A 96 5.66 20.82 6.81
N GLY A 97 6.82 20.89 6.16
CA GLY A 97 7.45 22.16 5.79
C GLY A 97 6.56 22.98 4.85
N ALA A 98 5.96 22.34 3.85
CA ALA A 98 5.00 23.01 2.96
C ALA A 98 3.76 23.48 3.71
N ALA A 99 3.16 22.60 4.54
CA ALA A 99 1.93 22.89 5.26
C ALA A 99 2.10 24.06 6.24
N GLU A 100 3.17 24.07 7.04
CA GLU A 100 3.50 25.17 7.96
C GLU A 100 3.54 26.52 7.24
N GLU A 101 4.19 26.57 6.08
CA GLU A 101 4.30 27.81 5.31
C GLU A 101 2.96 28.21 4.67
N LEU A 102 2.16 27.26 4.19
CA LEU A 102 0.80 27.52 3.70
C LEU A 102 -0.12 28.11 4.78
N ALA A 103 0.11 27.79 6.06
CA ALA A 103 -0.60 28.38 7.20
C ALA A 103 -0.11 29.77 7.61
N SER A 104 1.06 30.22 7.15
CA SER A 104 1.71 31.46 7.63
C SER A 104 0.94 32.76 7.35
N ARG A 105 -0.03 32.73 6.41
CA ARG A 105 -0.85 33.87 5.98
C ARG A 105 -2.35 33.60 6.22
N PRO A 106 -2.83 33.68 7.48
CA PRO A 106 -4.22 33.40 7.81
C PRO A 106 -5.16 34.41 7.13
N GLY A 107 -6.25 33.90 6.54
CA GLY A 107 -7.26 34.72 5.86
C GLY A 107 -6.90 35.18 4.43
N GLU A 108 -5.69 34.87 3.94
CA GLU A 108 -5.30 35.13 2.55
C GLU A 108 -5.43 33.87 1.70
N LEU A 109 -5.74 34.02 0.40
CA LEU A 109 -5.75 32.89 -0.54
C LEU A 109 -4.34 32.32 -0.74
N VAL A 110 -4.26 31.02 -1.02
CA VAL A 110 -3.01 30.40 -1.48
C VAL A 110 -2.74 30.89 -2.90
N ASP A 111 -1.63 31.61 -3.07
CA ASP A 111 -1.18 32.20 -4.32
C ASP A 111 0.19 31.65 -4.73
N PRO A 112 0.66 31.90 -5.97
CA PRO A 112 1.99 31.50 -6.43
C PRO A 112 3.12 31.86 -5.48
N THR A 113 3.07 33.06 -4.88
CA THR A 113 4.08 33.52 -3.92
C THR A 113 4.15 32.59 -2.71
N LEU A 114 2.99 32.19 -2.16
CA LEU A 114 2.92 31.27 -1.03
C LEU A 114 3.34 29.85 -1.40
N VAL A 115 2.98 29.36 -2.59
CA VAL A 115 3.43 28.04 -3.09
C VAL A 115 4.96 28.00 -3.22
N SER A 116 5.57 29.06 -3.74
CA SER A 116 7.03 29.14 -3.83
C SER A 116 7.70 29.11 -2.46
N ALA A 117 7.16 29.87 -1.50
CA ALA A 117 7.67 29.85 -0.14
C ALA A 117 7.51 28.45 0.48
N ALA A 118 6.36 27.80 0.27
CA ALA A 118 6.07 26.48 0.78
C ALA A 118 7.00 25.40 0.22
N LEU A 119 7.30 25.42 -1.08
CA LEU A 119 8.27 24.50 -1.68
C LEU A 119 9.70 24.76 -1.16
N ALA A 120 10.09 26.02 -0.97
CA ALA A 120 11.39 26.35 -0.37
C ALA A 120 11.49 25.82 1.07
N ARG A 121 10.45 26.04 1.89
CA ARG A 121 10.38 25.53 3.26
C ARG A 121 10.35 24.00 3.31
N ALA A 122 9.67 23.35 2.37
CA ALA A 122 9.64 21.90 2.24
C ALA A 122 11.04 21.33 1.92
N ALA A 123 11.78 21.97 1.01
CA ALA A 123 13.16 21.61 0.71
C ALA A 123 14.05 21.76 1.95
N ASP A 124 14.01 22.92 2.62
CA ASP A 124 14.80 23.16 3.84
C ASP A 124 14.50 22.13 4.93
N ALA A 125 13.21 21.80 5.15
CA ALA A 125 12.79 20.79 6.12
C ALA A 125 13.29 19.39 5.77
N ALA A 126 13.25 19.02 4.48
CA ALA A 126 13.74 17.73 4.00
C ALA A 126 15.26 17.59 4.23
N TYR A 127 16.06 18.58 3.82
CA TYR A 127 17.51 18.57 4.05
C TYR A 127 17.87 18.57 5.53
N ALA A 128 17.16 19.34 6.35
CA ALA A 128 17.41 19.41 7.79
C ALA A 128 17.08 18.09 8.53
N SER A 129 16.25 17.24 7.93
CA SER A 129 15.85 15.95 8.52
C SER A 129 16.87 14.84 8.35
N VAL A 130 17.80 14.99 7.40
CA VAL A 130 18.82 14.00 7.07
C VAL A 130 20.18 14.54 7.49
N ARG A 131 20.93 13.76 8.27
CA ARG A 131 22.26 14.18 8.76
C ARG A 131 23.27 14.32 7.62
N ASP A 132 23.33 13.31 6.76
CA ASP A 132 24.25 13.23 5.62
C ASP A 132 23.43 13.16 4.31
N PRO A 133 22.90 14.31 3.83
CA PRO A 133 22.05 14.34 2.65
C PRO A 133 22.83 13.93 1.39
N ALA A 134 22.20 13.09 0.57
CA ALA A 134 22.76 12.66 -0.72
C ALA A 134 22.06 13.38 -1.87
N GLU A 135 22.86 13.98 -2.76
CA GLU A 135 22.36 14.52 -4.03
C GLU A 135 21.95 13.40 -4.99
N GLY A 136 21.04 13.70 -5.91
CA GLY A 136 20.41 12.73 -6.80
C GLY A 136 19.26 11.97 -6.17
N THR A 137 18.72 12.44 -5.04
CA THR A 137 17.60 11.82 -4.32
C THR A 137 16.35 12.72 -4.33
N MET A 138 15.28 12.28 -3.65
CA MET A 138 14.10 13.10 -3.35
C MET A 138 14.43 14.51 -2.84
N LEU A 139 15.55 14.68 -2.12
CA LEU A 139 16.03 15.98 -1.64
C LEU A 139 16.40 16.92 -2.79
N SER A 140 17.12 16.42 -3.79
CA SER A 140 17.50 17.21 -4.97
C SER A 140 16.29 17.57 -5.82
N ALA A 141 15.29 16.67 -5.90
CA ALA A 141 14.06 16.92 -6.63
C ALA A 141 13.23 18.06 -6.02
N VAL A 142 12.96 18.03 -4.70
CA VAL A 142 12.20 19.11 -4.04
C VAL A 142 12.94 20.45 -4.08
N ALA A 143 14.28 20.44 -3.99
CA ALA A 143 15.09 21.66 -4.13
C ALA A 143 15.02 22.23 -5.56
N ALA A 144 15.07 21.37 -6.58
CA ALA A 144 14.93 21.78 -7.98
C ALA A 144 13.54 22.38 -8.26
N MET A 145 12.48 21.76 -7.73
CA MET A 145 11.10 22.28 -7.78
C MET A 145 11.01 23.68 -7.17
N ALA A 146 11.50 23.85 -5.94
CA ALA A 146 11.49 25.14 -5.25
C ALA A 146 12.26 26.23 -6.01
N HIS A 147 13.45 25.89 -6.52
CA HIS A 147 14.27 26.83 -7.29
C HIS A 147 13.59 27.24 -8.60
N ARG A 148 12.99 26.31 -9.33
CA ARG A 148 12.28 26.61 -10.59
C ARG A 148 11.10 27.52 -10.33
N VAL A 149 10.25 27.20 -9.37
CA VAL A 149 9.07 28.03 -9.05
C VAL A 149 9.49 29.45 -8.65
N ALA A 150 10.51 29.59 -7.80
CA ALA A 150 11.02 30.91 -7.41
C ALA A 150 11.52 31.74 -8.60
N ARG A 151 12.10 31.09 -9.62
CA ARG A 151 12.52 31.76 -10.86
C ARG A 151 11.35 32.16 -11.74
N GLU A 152 10.37 31.27 -11.92
CA GLU A 152 9.20 31.56 -12.77
C GLU A 152 8.33 32.66 -12.18
N LEU A 153 8.23 32.76 -10.85
CA LEU A 153 7.54 33.87 -10.18
C LEU A 153 8.02 35.25 -10.64
N ALA A 154 9.30 35.42 -10.97
CA ALA A 154 9.84 36.68 -11.45
C ALA A 154 9.36 37.07 -12.86
N HIS A 155 8.77 36.11 -13.58
CA HIS A 155 8.31 36.25 -14.95
C HIS A 155 6.78 36.14 -15.08
N MET A 156 6.06 35.87 -13.99
CA MET A 156 4.60 35.81 -13.97
C MET A 156 3.97 37.20 -13.89
N ASP A 157 2.92 37.43 -14.68
CA ASP A 157 2.12 38.65 -14.64
C ASP A 157 1.30 38.78 -13.34
N THR A 158 0.87 37.64 -12.77
CA THR A 158 0.08 37.58 -11.53
C THR A 158 0.72 36.61 -10.55
N THR A 159 1.24 37.13 -9.43
CA THR A 159 1.90 36.35 -8.38
C THR A 159 1.14 36.36 -7.04
N ARG A 160 0.14 37.24 -6.92
CA ARG A 160 -0.69 37.46 -5.73
C ARG A 160 -2.15 37.42 -6.15
N LEU A 161 -2.97 36.71 -5.39
CA LEU A 161 -4.42 36.66 -5.60
C LEU A 161 -5.12 37.61 -4.62
N ASN A 162 -6.13 38.32 -5.12
CA ASN A 162 -7.03 39.10 -4.29
C ASN A 162 -8.13 38.20 -3.69
N ALA A 163 -8.76 38.65 -2.60
CA ALA A 163 -9.79 37.88 -1.91
C ALA A 163 -11.06 37.60 -2.76
N ASP A 164 -11.25 38.30 -3.87
CA ASP A 164 -12.35 38.15 -4.82
C ASP A 164 -12.02 37.24 -6.02
N ALA A 165 -10.83 36.63 -6.08
CA ALA A 165 -10.47 35.67 -7.10
C ALA A 165 -11.41 34.46 -7.09
N SER A 166 -11.82 33.98 -8.26
CA SER A 166 -12.67 32.79 -8.36
C SER A 166 -11.89 31.52 -8.02
N GLU A 167 -12.58 30.48 -7.57
CA GLU A 167 -11.94 29.18 -7.28
C GLU A 167 -11.23 28.60 -8.51
N ALA A 168 -11.82 28.76 -9.70
CA ALA A 168 -11.25 28.29 -10.96
C ALA A 168 -10.00 29.07 -11.36
N ASP A 169 -9.98 30.39 -11.18
CA ASP A 169 -8.79 31.22 -11.47
C ASP A 169 -7.64 30.86 -10.53
N GLN A 170 -7.95 30.60 -9.25
CA GLN A 170 -6.97 30.14 -8.29
C GLN A 170 -6.43 28.75 -8.66
N ASP A 171 -7.30 27.79 -8.99
CA ASP A 171 -6.91 26.43 -9.37
C ASP A 171 -5.98 26.44 -10.59
N GLN A 172 -6.36 27.20 -11.62
CA GLN A 172 -5.58 27.40 -12.83
C GLN A 172 -4.18 27.96 -12.52
N LEU A 173 -4.11 29.04 -11.74
CA LEU A 173 -2.84 29.70 -11.42
C LEU A 173 -1.93 28.82 -10.58
N LEU A 174 -2.49 28.03 -9.66
CA LEU A 174 -1.72 27.06 -8.87
C LEU A 174 -1.23 25.89 -9.74
N ALA A 175 -2.04 25.40 -10.67
CA ALA A 175 -1.64 24.37 -11.61
C ALA A 175 -0.46 24.82 -12.47
N ASP A 176 -0.51 26.04 -13.04
CA ASP A 176 0.56 26.60 -13.88
C ASP A 176 1.91 26.63 -13.13
N VAL A 177 1.91 27.02 -11.85
CA VAL A 177 3.13 27.04 -11.02
C VAL A 177 3.63 25.63 -10.70
N LEU A 178 2.72 24.71 -10.38
CA LEU A 178 3.08 23.33 -10.04
C LEU A 178 3.53 22.52 -11.26
N GLU A 179 3.09 22.87 -12.48
CA GLU A 179 3.62 22.30 -13.72
C GLU A 179 5.09 22.67 -13.94
N HIS A 180 5.48 23.92 -13.61
CA HIS A 180 6.89 24.30 -13.62
C HIS A 180 7.68 23.53 -12.56
N ALA A 181 7.15 23.36 -11.36
CA ALA A 181 7.76 22.51 -10.34
C ALA A 181 7.94 21.07 -10.87
N LEU A 182 6.87 20.48 -11.41
CA LEU A 182 6.87 19.12 -11.95
C LEU A 182 7.96 18.93 -13.01
N SER A 183 8.05 19.84 -13.99
CA SER A 183 9.10 19.82 -15.01
C SER A 183 10.50 19.80 -14.38
N ALA A 184 10.78 20.66 -13.40
CA ALA A 184 12.09 20.68 -12.74
C ALA A 184 12.34 19.45 -11.87
N GLY A 185 11.29 18.86 -11.30
CA GLY A 185 11.35 17.58 -10.61
C GLY A 185 11.72 16.44 -11.56
N THR A 186 11.08 16.34 -12.72
CA THR A 186 11.40 15.36 -13.77
C THR A 186 12.84 15.54 -14.25
N ASP A 187 13.28 16.77 -14.53
CA ASP A 187 14.68 17.08 -14.89
C ASP A 187 15.68 16.65 -13.77
N ALA A 188 15.26 16.65 -12.51
CA ALA A 188 16.09 16.21 -11.38
C ALA A 188 16.14 14.68 -11.27
N VAL A 189 15.01 14.00 -11.51
CA VAL A 189 14.92 12.52 -11.57
C VAL A 189 15.87 11.99 -12.64
N GLU A 190 15.83 12.57 -13.85
CA GLU A 190 16.69 12.17 -14.97
C GLU A 190 18.19 12.38 -14.69
N ARG A 191 18.55 13.45 -13.97
CA ARG A 191 19.93 13.76 -13.60
C ARG A 191 20.42 13.00 -12.36
N GLY A 192 19.54 12.33 -11.62
CA GLY A 192 19.89 11.56 -10.42
C GLY A 192 21.11 10.63 -10.62
N PRO A 193 21.16 9.81 -11.69
CA PRO A 193 22.33 8.98 -12.02
C PRO A 193 23.63 9.74 -12.29
N GLU A 194 23.58 11.03 -12.66
CA GLU A 194 24.79 11.84 -12.81
C GLU A 194 25.35 12.27 -11.45
N GLN A 195 24.48 12.38 -10.44
CA GLN A 195 24.79 12.88 -9.10
C GLN A 195 25.11 11.77 -8.10
N LEU A 196 24.46 10.60 -8.23
CA LEU A 196 24.61 9.49 -7.29
C LEU A 196 25.12 8.22 -7.98
N ALA A 197 26.30 7.76 -7.58
CA ALA A 197 26.96 6.61 -8.19
C ALA A 197 26.12 5.32 -8.09
N ALA A 198 25.41 5.10 -6.98
CA ALA A 198 24.56 3.93 -6.78
C ALA A 198 23.45 3.83 -7.85
N LEU A 199 22.79 4.96 -8.17
CA LEU A 199 21.77 5.04 -9.23
C LEU A 199 22.36 4.75 -10.60
N ARG A 200 23.54 5.33 -10.90
CA ARG A 200 24.26 5.10 -12.16
C ARG A 200 24.66 3.65 -12.36
N GLU A 201 25.20 3.04 -11.32
CA GLU A 201 25.64 1.64 -11.33
C GLU A 201 24.44 0.71 -11.52
N ALA A 202 23.34 0.99 -10.82
CA ALA A 202 22.07 0.28 -10.98
C ALA A 202 21.33 0.61 -12.28
N GLY A 203 21.69 1.66 -13.01
CA GLY A 203 21.01 2.07 -14.24
C GLY A 203 19.54 2.48 -14.03
N VAL A 204 19.22 2.99 -12.85
CA VAL A 204 17.87 3.46 -12.47
C VAL A 204 17.91 4.88 -11.94
N VAL A 205 16.76 5.55 -11.91
CA VAL A 205 16.57 6.84 -11.23
C VAL A 205 16.20 6.64 -9.77
N ASP A 206 16.26 7.70 -8.95
CA ASP A 206 15.87 7.62 -7.54
C ASP A 206 14.35 7.40 -7.39
N ALA A 207 13.98 6.37 -6.63
CA ALA A 207 12.59 6.02 -6.38
C ALA A 207 11.84 7.13 -5.64
N GLY A 208 12.48 7.76 -4.65
CA GLY A 208 11.85 8.83 -3.87
C GLY A 208 11.59 10.08 -4.70
N ALA A 209 12.58 10.50 -5.51
CA ALA A 209 12.46 11.63 -6.42
C ALA A 209 11.36 11.40 -7.46
N TYR A 210 11.30 10.20 -8.05
CA TYR A 210 10.23 9.84 -8.99
C TYR A 210 8.86 9.79 -8.29
N GLY A 211 8.77 9.17 -7.10
CA GLY A 211 7.54 9.18 -6.32
C GLY A 211 7.05 10.61 -6.02
N LEU A 212 7.95 11.57 -5.78
CA LEU A 212 7.60 12.97 -5.56
C LEU A 212 7.07 13.65 -6.83
N THR A 213 7.63 13.38 -8.02
CA THR A 213 7.08 13.93 -9.27
C THR A 213 5.70 13.37 -9.58
N VAL A 214 5.49 12.07 -9.32
CA VAL A 214 4.19 11.39 -9.42
C VAL A 214 3.16 12.05 -8.49
N ILE A 215 3.52 12.34 -7.24
CA ILE A 215 2.67 13.08 -6.29
C ILE A 215 2.27 14.46 -6.85
N ILE A 216 3.24 15.25 -7.34
CA ILE A 216 2.96 16.60 -7.87
C ILE A 216 2.08 16.55 -9.12
N ALA A 217 2.27 15.56 -10.00
CA ALA A 217 1.40 15.36 -11.17
C ALA A 217 -0.06 15.09 -10.76
N GLY A 218 -0.28 14.28 -9.71
CA GLY A 218 -1.62 14.07 -9.15
C GLY A 218 -2.24 15.36 -8.61
N VAL A 219 -1.46 16.22 -7.95
CA VAL A 219 -1.94 17.55 -7.49
C VAL A 219 -2.33 18.43 -8.68
N VAL A 220 -1.50 18.48 -9.74
CA VAL A 220 -1.81 19.25 -10.96
C VAL A 220 -3.10 18.75 -11.60
N ALA A 221 -3.29 17.43 -11.70
CA ALA A 221 -4.50 16.84 -12.25
C ALA A 221 -5.76 17.26 -11.47
N ALA A 222 -5.69 17.27 -10.13
CA ALA A 222 -6.80 17.74 -9.29
C ALA A 222 -7.15 19.22 -9.46
N LEU A 223 -6.18 20.06 -9.84
CA LEU A 223 -6.39 21.49 -10.08
C LEU A 223 -6.89 21.74 -11.51
N ARG A 224 -6.51 20.89 -12.48
CA ARG A 224 -6.95 20.95 -13.88
C ARG A 224 -8.32 20.33 -14.16
N GLY A 225 -8.88 19.59 -13.20
CA GLY A 225 -10.13 18.85 -13.38
C GLY A 225 -9.93 17.49 -14.05
N GLU A 226 -8.95 16.71 -13.56
CA GLU A 226 -8.58 15.35 -13.97
C GLU A 226 -7.77 15.24 -15.28
N ASP A 227 -7.36 16.36 -15.86
CA ASP A 227 -6.37 16.36 -16.95
C ASP A 227 -4.97 16.07 -16.38
N ARG A 228 -4.48 14.85 -16.60
CA ARG A 228 -3.25 14.33 -16.00
C ARG A 228 -2.03 14.70 -16.84
N PRO A 229 -0.97 15.29 -16.24
CA PRO A 229 0.33 15.41 -16.91
C PRO A 229 0.88 14.03 -17.28
N ASP A 230 1.28 13.85 -18.54
CA ASP A 230 1.96 12.62 -18.96
C ASP A 230 3.37 12.57 -18.36
N LEU A 231 3.67 11.47 -17.67
CA LEU A 231 4.96 11.24 -17.02
C LEU A 231 5.54 9.94 -17.56
N GLU A 232 6.79 9.99 -18.00
CA GLU A 232 7.52 8.82 -18.47
C GLU A 232 7.52 7.71 -17.43
N HIS A 233 7.30 6.47 -17.89
CA HIS A 233 7.46 5.29 -17.06
C HIS A 233 8.94 4.91 -16.98
N HIS A 234 9.40 4.66 -15.76
CA HIS A 234 10.75 4.17 -15.50
C HIS A 234 10.71 2.70 -15.12
N ALA A 235 11.49 1.88 -15.82
CA ALA A 235 11.63 0.46 -15.51
C ALA A 235 13.06 0.14 -15.09
N ALA A 236 13.21 -0.66 -14.03
CA ALA A 236 14.52 -1.17 -13.64
C ALA A 236 15.07 -2.13 -14.73
N PRO A 237 16.31 -1.93 -15.24
CA PRO A 237 16.93 -2.85 -16.19
C PRO A 237 17.11 -4.26 -15.62
N ALA A 238 16.97 -5.30 -16.46
CA ALA A 238 17.19 -6.69 -16.06
C ALA A 238 18.64 -6.98 -15.60
N ALA A 239 19.61 -6.14 -15.96
CA ALA A 239 21.01 -6.29 -15.54
C ALA A 239 21.27 -5.74 -14.11
N SER A 240 20.43 -4.83 -13.63
CA SER A 240 20.46 -4.28 -12.27
C SER A 240 20.11 -5.33 -11.21
N LEU A 241 19.56 -6.48 -11.66
CA LEU A 241 19.15 -7.65 -10.87
C LEU A 241 20.31 -8.49 -10.31
N HIS A 242 21.53 -8.25 -10.81
CA HIS A 242 22.72 -9.06 -10.49
C HIS A 242 23.93 -8.25 -10.03
N LEU A 243 23.78 -6.92 -9.89
CA LEU A 243 24.81 -6.15 -9.22
C LEU A 243 24.91 -6.65 -7.78
N PRO A 244 26.12 -6.88 -7.24
CA PRO A 244 26.28 -7.10 -5.81
C PRO A 244 25.58 -5.93 -5.12
N GLN A 245 24.60 -6.23 -4.26
CA GLN A 245 23.80 -5.26 -3.52
C GLN A 245 24.75 -4.20 -2.96
N HIS A 246 24.84 -3.05 -3.63
CA HIS A 246 25.71 -1.98 -3.20
C HIS A 246 25.07 -1.45 -1.91
N ALA A 247 25.70 -1.80 -0.79
CA ALA A 247 25.24 -1.60 0.58
C ALA A 247 23.88 -2.26 0.90
N SER A 248 23.85 -3.60 1.03
CA SER A 248 22.97 -4.14 2.06
C SER A 248 23.37 -3.46 3.37
N SER A 249 22.44 -2.80 4.07
CA SER A 249 22.68 -2.36 5.45
C SER A 249 23.38 -3.50 6.21
N GLU A 250 24.32 -3.16 7.09
CA GLU A 250 24.99 -4.18 7.92
C GLU A 250 23.94 -4.97 8.74
N TYR A 251 22.83 -4.30 9.02
CA TYR A 251 21.75 -4.76 9.88
C TYR A 251 20.59 -5.39 9.12
N ARG A 252 19.87 -6.30 9.79
CA ARG A 252 18.75 -7.05 9.21
C ARG A 252 17.41 -6.33 9.29
N PHE A 253 17.14 -5.62 10.38
CA PHE A 253 15.80 -5.11 10.64
C PHE A 253 15.70 -3.61 10.44
N CYS A 254 14.67 -3.19 9.70
CA CYS A 254 14.21 -1.81 9.63
C CYS A 254 13.24 -1.58 10.80
N THR A 255 13.65 -0.78 11.77
CA THR A 255 12.90 -0.52 13.01
C THR A 255 12.36 0.90 13.00
N ASN A 256 11.04 1.04 13.14
CA ASN A 256 10.33 2.31 13.17
C ASN A 256 9.48 2.43 14.44
N PHE A 257 9.54 3.54 15.16
CA PHE A 257 8.69 3.77 16.34
C PHE A 257 8.45 5.25 16.62
N VAL A 258 7.51 5.53 17.51
CA VAL A 258 7.16 6.88 17.97
C VAL A 258 7.53 7.03 19.43
N VAL A 259 8.15 8.14 19.79
CA VAL A 259 8.47 8.53 21.17
C VAL A 259 7.60 9.72 21.53
N SER A 260 6.83 9.61 22.61
CA SER A 260 6.00 10.70 23.14
C SER A 260 6.53 11.17 24.49
N GLY A 261 6.66 12.47 24.70
CA GLY A 261 7.27 13.04 25.90
C GLY A 261 7.16 14.57 25.96
N GLU A 262 8.06 15.20 26.71
CA GLU A 262 8.19 16.66 26.81
C GLU A 262 9.65 17.07 26.66
N GLY A 263 9.90 18.18 25.96
CA GLY A 263 11.26 18.69 25.73
C GLY A 263 12.09 17.79 24.81
N LEU A 264 11.44 17.08 23.88
CA LEU A 264 12.09 16.19 22.95
C LEU A 264 12.85 16.97 21.86
N GLU A 265 14.16 16.80 21.77
CA GLU A 265 14.96 17.32 20.66
C GLU A 265 15.48 16.17 19.79
N PRO A 266 15.31 16.20 18.46
CA PRO A 266 15.73 15.08 17.61
C PRO A 266 17.26 14.83 17.60
N ARG A 267 18.04 15.92 17.51
CA ARG A 267 19.49 15.87 17.23
C ARG A 267 20.33 15.12 18.28
N PRO A 268 20.09 15.29 19.60
CA PRO A 268 20.87 14.59 20.63
C PRO A 268 20.81 13.06 20.60
N PHE A 269 19.75 12.46 20.02
CA PHE A 269 19.57 11.01 20.04
C PHE A 269 20.24 10.29 18.87
N VAL A 270 20.54 11.00 17.78
CA VAL A 270 21.16 10.43 16.57
C VAL A 270 22.49 9.71 16.88
N PRO A 271 23.44 10.28 17.63
CA PRO A 271 24.71 9.60 17.93
C PRO A 271 24.58 8.33 18.80
N SER A 272 23.51 8.23 19.60
CA SER A 272 23.24 7.02 20.39
C SER A 272 22.65 5.92 19.54
N LEU A 273 21.75 6.27 18.62
CA LEU A 273 21.17 5.33 17.66
C LEU A 273 22.20 4.81 16.65
N GLU A 274 23.15 5.65 16.23
CA GLU A 274 24.27 5.26 15.36
C GLU A 274 25.25 4.27 16.02
N GLN A 275 25.20 4.11 17.35
CA GLN A 275 25.99 3.08 18.03
C GLN A 275 25.36 1.69 17.94
N VAL A 276 24.05 1.63 17.68
CA VAL A 276 23.27 0.38 17.63
C VAL A 276 22.72 0.07 16.24
N GLY A 277 22.95 0.95 15.26
CA GLY A 277 22.38 0.81 13.91
C GLY A 277 22.92 1.81 12.88
N ASP A 278 22.44 1.69 11.65
CA ASP A 278 22.69 2.62 10.55
C ASP A 278 21.38 3.24 9.99
N CYS A 279 21.51 4.11 8.99
CA CYS A 279 20.40 4.82 8.34
C CYS A 279 19.46 5.53 9.33
N VAL A 280 20.02 6.17 10.36
CA VAL A 280 19.24 6.79 11.44
C VAL A 280 18.53 8.05 10.96
N LEU A 281 17.20 8.09 11.13
CA LEU A 281 16.40 9.30 11.05
C LEU A 281 15.62 9.51 12.34
N VAL A 282 15.76 10.71 12.91
CA VAL A 282 14.97 11.17 14.06
C VAL A 282 14.37 12.50 13.69
N VAL A 283 13.05 12.56 13.57
CA VAL A 283 12.31 13.76 13.19
C VAL A 283 11.14 13.97 14.13
N GLY A 284 10.66 15.21 14.26
CA GLY A 284 9.52 15.49 15.12
C GLY A 284 9.58 16.88 15.73
N ASP A 285 8.97 17.02 16.91
CA ASP A 285 8.87 18.23 17.71
C ASP A 285 9.13 17.94 19.19
N GLU A 286 8.95 18.95 20.04
CA GLU A 286 9.19 18.88 21.49
C GLU A 286 8.30 17.86 22.24
N ARG A 287 7.26 17.33 21.60
CA ARG A 287 6.29 16.40 22.19
C ARG A 287 6.35 15.00 21.59
N THR A 288 6.66 14.91 20.30
CA THR A 288 6.62 13.65 19.55
C THR A 288 7.82 13.53 18.62
N LEU A 289 8.56 12.42 18.73
CA LEU A 289 9.59 12.02 17.76
C LEU A 289 9.15 10.78 17.00
N ARG A 290 9.44 10.75 15.70
CA ARG A 290 9.44 9.57 14.85
C ARG A 290 10.88 9.14 14.63
N VAL A 291 11.16 7.87 14.93
CA VAL A 291 12.49 7.28 14.84
C VAL A 291 12.47 6.17 13.81
N HIS A 292 13.48 6.15 12.94
CA HIS A 292 13.80 5.06 12.05
C HIS A 292 15.30 4.74 12.19
N VAL A 293 15.60 3.44 12.28
CA VAL A 293 16.96 2.93 12.38
C VAL A 293 17.01 1.51 11.85
N HIS A 294 18.06 1.18 11.12
CA HIS A 294 18.37 -0.19 10.77
C HIS A 294 19.24 -0.81 11.87
N THR A 295 18.80 -1.90 12.48
CA THR A 295 19.50 -2.53 13.60
C THR A 295 19.22 -4.04 13.65
N ASP A 296 20.13 -4.79 14.27
CA ASP A 296 19.87 -6.19 14.63
C ASP A 296 19.18 -6.33 16.00
N ASP A 297 19.12 -5.24 16.77
CA ASP A 297 18.49 -5.20 18.10
C ASP A 297 17.49 -4.04 18.20
N PRO A 298 16.24 -4.24 17.72
CA PRO A 298 15.18 -3.25 17.82
C PRO A 298 14.91 -2.79 19.26
N ALA A 299 15.12 -3.66 20.26
CA ALA A 299 14.87 -3.34 21.66
C ALA A 299 15.92 -2.35 22.19
N ALA A 300 17.20 -2.56 21.86
CA ALA A 300 18.26 -1.61 22.22
C ALA A 300 18.04 -0.22 21.62
N ALA A 301 17.52 -0.14 20.38
CA ALA A 301 17.15 1.12 19.76
C ALA A 301 16.03 1.85 20.52
N ALA A 302 15.02 1.11 21.00
CA ALA A 302 13.94 1.67 21.82
C ALA A 302 14.44 2.13 23.20
N GLU A 303 15.39 1.40 23.78
CA GLU A 303 15.92 1.66 25.13
C GLU A 303 16.60 3.03 25.26
N VAL A 304 17.14 3.57 24.16
CA VAL A 304 17.70 4.95 24.08
C VAL A 304 16.73 6.01 24.59
N PHE A 305 15.42 5.77 24.50
CA PHE A 305 14.38 6.73 24.85
C PHE A 305 13.68 6.44 26.19
N SER A 306 14.07 5.36 26.89
CA SER A 306 13.38 4.88 28.09
C SER A 306 13.30 5.90 29.24
N ASP A 307 14.29 6.78 29.37
CA ASP A 307 14.35 7.78 30.44
C ASP A 307 13.62 9.10 30.12
N ILE A 308 13.16 9.31 28.87
CA ILE A 308 12.66 10.63 28.41
C ILE A 308 11.19 10.62 27.99
N GLY A 309 10.64 9.45 27.67
CA GLY A 309 9.32 9.35 27.06
C GLY A 309 8.82 7.93 26.87
N GLU A 310 7.60 7.83 26.36
CA GLU A 310 6.94 6.56 26.06
C GLU A 310 7.18 6.16 24.60
N VAL A 311 7.70 4.96 24.39
CA VAL A 311 7.85 4.36 23.06
C VAL A 311 6.56 3.62 22.68
N SER A 312 6.03 3.93 21.50
CA SER A 312 4.80 3.36 20.96
C SER A 312 4.91 3.15 19.44
N ARG A 313 3.90 2.53 18.83
CA ARG A 313 3.83 2.28 17.36
C ARG A 313 5.11 1.61 16.83
N PHE A 314 5.54 0.58 17.54
CA PHE A 314 6.75 -0.18 17.26
C PHE A 314 6.53 -1.12 16.08
N ASP A 315 7.32 -0.94 15.03
CA ASP A 315 7.18 -1.62 13.74
C ASP A 315 8.56 -2.10 13.28
N VAL A 316 8.68 -3.39 12.96
CA VAL A 316 9.95 -4.03 12.64
C VAL A 316 9.77 -4.86 11.37
N ALA A 317 10.46 -4.46 10.31
CA ALA A 317 10.46 -5.15 9.02
C ALA A 317 11.81 -5.86 8.78
N ASP A 318 11.77 -7.06 8.19
CA ASP A 318 12.97 -7.80 7.79
C ASP A 318 13.37 -7.41 6.36
N MET A 319 14.44 -6.62 6.24
CA MET A 319 14.91 -6.13 4.96
C MET A 319 15.42 -7.25 4.05
N ARG A 320 15.88 -8.38 4.62
CA ARG A 320 16.36 -9.52 3.82
C ARG A 320 15.21 -10.27 3.17
N GLU A 321 14.08 -10.38 3.86
CA GLU A 321 12.84 -10.94 3.30
C GLU A 321 12.31 -10.04 2.17
N GLN A 322 12.26 -8.73 2.40
CA GLN A 322 11.82 -7.75 1.39
C GLN A 322 12.70 -7.77 0.13
N VAL A 323 14.03 -7.84 0.29
CA VAL A 323 14.98 -7.99 -0.83
C VAL A 323 14.77 -9.32 -1.58
N ALA A 324 14.50 -10.42 -0.86
CA ALA A 324 14.24 -11.71 -1.48
C ALA A 324 12.94 -11.69 -2.29
N ASP A 325 11.87 -11.11 -1.74
CA ASP A 325 10.59 -10.95 -2.41
C ASP A 325 10.71 -10.08 -3.66
N ARG A 326 11.43 -8.95 -3.56
CA ARG A 326 11.76 -8.12 -4.71
C ARG A 326 12.54 -8.90 -5.76
N GLY A 327 13.56 -9.64 -5.34
CA GLY A 327 14.36 -10.51 -6.21
C GLY A 327 13.52 -11.57 -6.93
N ALA A 328 12.54 -12.17 -6.25
CA ALA A 328 11.62 -13.13 -6.85
C ALA A 328 10.68 -12.46 -7.88
N ARG A 329 10.11 -11.30 -7.54
CA ARG A 329 9.24 -10.52 -8.44
C ARG A 329 9.97 -10.10 -9.72
N LEU A 330 11.19 -9.60 -9.58
CA LEU A 330 11.99 -9.14 -10.70
C LEU A 330 12.66 -10.30 -11.46
N GLY A 331 13.09 -11.35 -10.77
CA GLY A 331 13.71 -12.56 -11.33
C GLY A 331 12.75 -13.48 -12.09
N GLY A 332 11.45 -13.44 -11.75
CA GLY A 332 10.39 -14.10 -12.51
C GLY A 332 10.23 -13.60 -13.94
N ARG A 333 10.86 -12.46 -14.30
CA ARG A 333 10.87 -11.89 -15.66
C ARG A 333 12.06 -12.34 -16.50
N SER A 334 12.99 -13.15 -15.99
CA SER A 334 14.20 -13.58 -16.71
C SER A 334 14.60 -15.05 -16.50
N GLY A 335 13.61 -15.94 -16.40
CA GLY A 335 13.81 -17.37 -16.60
C GLY A 335 14.09 -17.69 -18.08
N ASN A 336 15.12 -18.51 -18.32
CA ASN A 336 15.67 -18.82 -19.64
C ASN A 336 14.72 -19.68 -20.49
N GLY A 337 13.77 -18.99 -21.12
CA GLY A 337 12.78 -19.46 -22.06
C GLY A 337 11.76 -18.33 -22.14
N ALA A 338 11.62 -17.67 -23.29
CA ALA A 338 10.64 -16.60 -23.44
C ALA A 338 9.31 -17.06 -22.81
N PRO A 339 8.78 -16.36 -21.77
CA PRO A 339 7.42 -16.62 -21.37
C PRO A 339 6.59 -16.40 -22.63
N ALA A 340 5.76 -17.37 -23.01
CA ALA A 340 4.64 -17.04 -23.87
C ALA A 340 3.98 -15.81 -23.24
N ALA A 341 3.80 -14.73 -24.01
CA ALA A 341 3.19 -13.51 -23.50
C ALA A 341 1.97 -13.89 -22.66
N THR A 342 1.99 -13.57 -21.37
CA THR A 342 0.88 -13.86 -20.46
C THR A 342 -0.31 -13.06 -20.98
N ARG A 343 -1.19 -13.75 -21.70
CA ARG A 343 -2.35 -13.15 -22.31
C ARG A 343 -3.41 -12.86 -21.27
N CYS A 344 -3.56 -13.75 -20.29
CA CYS A 344 -4.55 -13.64 -19.24
C CYS A 344 -3.91 -13.78 -17.85
N GLY A 345 -4.07 -12.75 -17.01
CA GLY A 345 -3.69 -12.78 -15.59
C GLY A 345 -4.92 -12.87 -14.69
N ALA A 346 -4.71 -13.04 -13.38
CA ALA A 346 -5.80 -13.18 -12.41
C ALA A 346 -5.68 -12.18 -11.25
N VAL A 347 -6.82 -11.63 -10.85
CA VAL A 347 -7.02 -10.86 -9.63
C VAL A 347 -7.99 -11.62 -8.74
N THR A 348 -7.72 -11.66 -7.44
CA THR A 348 -8.59 -12.34 -6.49
C THR A 348 -8.70 -11.59 -5.18
N VAL A 349 -9.82 -11.77 -4.48
CA VAL A 349 -9.99 -11.19 -3.14
C VAL A 349 -9.78 -12.27 -2.09
N ALA A 350 -8.89 -12.00 -1.15
CA ALA A 350 -8.63 -12.91 -0.03
C ALA A 350 -8.27 -12.11 1.22
N SER A 351 -8.38 -12.75 2.38
CA SER A 351 -7.97 -12.18 3.67
C SER A 351 -7.19 -13.23 4.44
N GLY A 352 -6.02 -12.86 4.96
CA GLY A 352 -5.12 -13.77 5.66
C GLY A 352 -3.83 -14.06 4.88
N ARG A 353 -2.69 -13.92 5.55
CA ARG A 353 -1.35 -14.04 4.93
C ARG A 353 -1.10 -15.40 4.27
N GLY A 354 -1.76 -16.44 4.72
CA GLY A 354 -1.65 -17.78 4.15
C GLY A 354 -2.41 -17.91 2.83
N LEU A 355 -3.69 -17.50 2.81
CA LEU A 355 -4.49 -17.47 1.59
C LEU A 355 -3.87 -16.57 0.53
N THR A 356 -3.36 -15.39 0.92
CA THR A 356 -2.64 -14.51 0.00
C THR A 356 -1.48 -15.23 -0.67
N ARG A 357 -0.62 -15.91 0.10
CA ARG A 357 0.51 -16.68 -0.44
C ARG A 357 0.08 -17.84 -1.34
N LEU A 358 -1.03 -18.52 -1.04
CA LEU A 358 -1.54 -19.60 -1.88
C LEU A 358 -1.99 -19.09 -3.25
N PHE A 359 -2.73 -17.97 -3.29
CA PHE A 359 -3.16 -17.34 -4.53
C PHE A 359 -2.00 -16.76 -5.33
N GLU A 360 -1.06 -16.08 -4.66
CA GLU A 360 0.16 -15.55 -5.30
C GLU A 360 1.05 -16.66 -5.84
N GLY A 361 1.13 -17.80 -5.13
CA GLY A 361 1.84 -18.99 -5.60
C GLY A 361 1.25 -19.59 -6.89
N LEU A 362 -0.04 -19.37 -7.15
CA LEU A 362 -0.72 -19.71 -8.40
C LEU A 362 -0.71 -18.56 -9.43
N GLY A 363 0.00 -17.47 -9.15
CA GLY A 363 0.19 -16.34 -10.08
C GLY A 363 -0.95 -15.32 -10.09
N ALA A 364 -1.89 -15.36 -9.14
CA ALA A 364 -2.90 -14.31 -8.99
C ALA A 364 -2.40 -13.15 -8.14
N LEU A 365 -2.81 -11.93 -8.50
CA LEU A 365 -2.66 -10.76 -7.65
C LEU A 365 -3.82 -10.66 -6.67
N VAL A 366 -3.51 -10.45 -5.39
CA VAL A 366 -4.51 -10.43 -4.33
C VAL A 366 -4.90 -9.00 -3.96
N VAL A 367 -6.19 -8.77 -3.81
CA VAL A 367 -6.78 -7.61 -3.11
C VAL A 367 -7.14 -8.07 -1.70
N ASP A 368 -6.65 -7.35 -0.69
CA ASP A 368 -7.02 -7.62 0.70
C ASP A 368 -8.49 -7.21 0.91
N GLY A 369 -9.34 -8.18 1.23
CA GLY A 369 -10.75 -7.95 1.51
C GLY A 369 -11.02 -7.47 2.94
N GLY A 370 -10.01 -7.46 3.81
CA GLY A 370 -10.14 -7.21 5.24
C GLY A 370 -11.06 -8.22 5.95
N ALA A 371 -11.35 -7.98 7.23
CA ALA A 371 -12.20 -8.87 8.02
C ALA A 371 -13.63 -9.03 7.44
N SER A 372 -14.09 -8.08 6.62
CA SER A 372 -15.42 -8.04 6.02
C SER A 372 -15.49 -8.64 4.61
N MET A 373 -14.36 -9.02 3.99
CA MET A 373 -14.30 -9.50 2.60
C MET A 373 -15.05 -8.60 1.62
N ASN A 374 -14.81 -7.28 1.70
CA ASN A 374 -15.57 -6.28 0.93
C ASN A 374 -14.70 -5.11 0.45
N PRO A 375 -13.74 -5.34 -0.46
CA PRO A 375 -12.98 -4.25 -1.06
C PRO A 375 -13.87 -3.38 -1.94
N SER A 376 -13.48 -2.13 -2.10
CA SER A 376 -14.11 -1.17 -3.00
C SER A 376 -13.84 -1.50 -4.47
N THR A 377 -14.72 -0.98 -5.34
CA THR A 377 -14.54 -1.04 -6.80
C THR A 377 -13.18 -0.48 -7.24
N TYR A 378 -12.70 0.59 -6.60
CA TYR A 378 -11.44 1.23 -6.95
C TYR A 378 -10.21 0.41 -6.54
N GLU A 379 -10.27 -0.31 -5.41
CA GLU A 379 -9.19 -1.24 -5.02
C GLU A 379 -9.07 -2.40 -6.00
N LEU A 380 -10.21 -2.95 -6.45
CA LEU A 380 -10.25 -3.97 -7.50
C LEU A 380 -9.71 -3.44 -8.83
N LEU A 381 -10.13 -2.24 -9.24
CA LEU A 381 -9.69 -1.60 -10.48
C LEU A 381 -8.17 -1.33 -10.47
N ALA A 382 -7.64 -0.79 -9.38
CA ALA A 382 -6.22 -0.56 -9.21
C ALA A 382 -5.42 -1.87 -9.34
N LYS A 383 -5.90 -2.96 -8.72
CA LYS A 383 -5.26 -4.27 -8.83
C LYS A 383 -5.31 -4.82 -10.26
N ILE A 384 -6.44 -4.70 -10.95
CA ILE A 384 -6.59 -5.09 -12.36
C ILE A 384 -5.57 -4.36 -13.24
N HIS A 385 -5.36 -3.06 -13.03
CA HIS A 385 -4.38 -2.28 -13.79
C HIS A 385 -2.94 -2.69 -13.50
N SER A 386 -2.63 -3.17 -12.29
CA SER A 386 -1.29 -3.64 -11.93
C SER A 386 -0.92 -5.02 -12.53
N VAL A 387 -1.88 -5.77 -13.10
CA VAL A 387 -1.61 -7.09 -13.69
C VAL A 387 -0.76 -6.95 -14.95
N ALA A 388 0.35 -7.68 -15.04
CA ALA A 388 1.21 -7.72 -16.23
C ALA A 388 0.70 -8.72 -17.30
N ALA A 389 -0.55 -8.58 -17.75
CA ALA A 389 -1.18 -9.43 -18.77
C ALA A 389 -2.23 -8.66 -19.57
N ASP A 390 -2.38 -8.94 -20.87
CA ASP A 390 -3.28 -8.16 -21.76
C ASP A 390 -4.76 -8.20 -21.33
N GLU A 391 -5.21 -9.33 -20.79
CA GLU A 391 -6.57 -9.59 -20.33
C GLU A 391 -6.55 -10.07 -18.86
N VAL A 392 -7.62 -9.83 -18.10
CA VAL A 392 -7.67 -10.16 -16.66
C VAL A 392 -8.92 -10.96 -16.31
N ILE A 393 -8.76 -11.95 -15.44
CA ILE A 393 -9.88 -12.60 -14.75
C ILE A 393 -9.94 -12.11 -13.30
N VAL A 394 -11.14 -11.81 -12.82
CA VAL A 394 -11.39 -11.47 -11.42
C VAL A 394 -12.16 -12.60 -10.74
N LEU A 395 -11.64 -13.08 -9.61
CA LEU A 395 -12.24 -14.07 -8.72
C LEU A 395 -12.66 -13.38 -7.40
N PRO A 396 -13.94 -12.97 -7.25
CA PRO A 396 -14.41 -12.18 -6.10
C PRO A 396 -14.35 -12.91 -4.76
N ASN A 397 -14.42 -14.25 -4.76
CA ASN A 397 -14.38 -15.14 -3.59
C ASN A 397 -15.38 -14.81 -2.48
N SER A 398 -16.41 -14.04 -2.81
CA SER A 398 -17.44 -13.58 -1.88
C SER A 398 -18.60 -13.02 -2.72
N PRO A 399 -19.86 -13.44 -2.47
CA PRO A 399 -21.02 -12.91 -3.20
C PRO A 399 -21.17 -11.40 -3.04
N ASN A 400 -20.70 -10.83 -1.92
CA ASN A 400 -20.76 -9.40 -1.65
C ASN A 400 -19.84 -8.58 -2.58
N VAL A 401 -18.79 -9.21 -3.12
CA VAL A 401 -17.77 -8.56 -3.94
C VAL A 401 -18.11 -8.60 -5.43
N THR A 402 -18.96 -9.53 -5.86
CA THR A 402 -19.28 -9.74 -7.28
C THR A 402 -19.71 -8.45 -7.98
N LEU A 403 -20.60 -7.66 -7.37
CA LEU A 403 -21.05 -6.40 -7.97
C LEU A 403 -19.92 -5.37 -8.08
N ALA A 404 -19.05 -5.27 -7.07
CA ALA A 404 -17.90 -4.37 -7.11
C ALA A 404 -16.88 -4.80 -8.18
N ALA A 405 -16.66 -6.11 -8.34
CA ALA A 405 -15.80 -6.68 -9.37
C ALA A 405 -16.36 -6.44 -10.79
N GLU A 406 -17.67 -6.60 -10.99
CA GLU A 406 -18.33 -6.29 -12.26
C GLU A 406 -18.20 -4.80 -12.61
N ARG A 407 -18.38 -3.91 -11.63
CA ARG A 407 -18.16 -2.46 -11.84
C ARG A 407 -16.70 -2.12 -12.14
N ALA A 408 -15.74 -2.78 -11.49
CA ALA A 408 -14.33 -2.59 -11.78
C ALA A 408 -13.99 -3.08 -13.20
N ALA A 409 -14.58 -4.20 -13.63
CA ALA A 409 -14.45 -4.70 -14.99
C ALA A 409 -15.01 -3.72 -16.04
N GLU A 410 -16.16 -3.09 -15.76
CA GLU A 410 -16.75 -2.07 -16.64
C GLU A 410 -15.90 -0.79 -16.74
N LEU A 411 -15.22 -0.41 -15.67
CA LEU A 411 -14.37 0.79 -15.60
C LEU A 411 -12.95 0.58 -16.17
N SER A 412 -12.55 -0.67 -16.37
CA SER A 412 -11.23 -1.03 -16.89
C SER A 412 -11.14 -0.78 -18.40
N GLU A 413 -10.03 -0.20 -18.84
CA GLU A 413 -9.72 -0.06 -20.28
C GLU A 413 -9.24 -1.37 -20.90
N ARG A 414 -8.85 -2.35 -20.07
CA ARG A 414 -8.43 -3.70 -20.49
C ARG A 414 -9.61 -4.67 -20.46
N PRO A 415 -9.60 -5.75 -21.29
CA PRO A 415 -10.60 -6.80 -21.20
C PRO A 415 -10.55 -7.51 -19.85
N VAL A 416 -11.67 -7.47 -19.12
CA VAL A 416 -11.81 -8.12 -17.81
C VAL A 416 -13.03 -9.04 -17.81
N GLU A 417 -12.85 -10.27 -17.33
CA GLU A 417 -13.93 -11.22 -17.10
C GLU A 417 -14.06 -11.53 -15.61
N VAL A 418 -15.27 -11.38 -15.07
CA VAL A 418 -15.57 -11.77 -13.68
C VAL A 418 -16.08 -13.21 -13.67
N VAL A 419 -15.42 -14.08 -12.91
CA VAL A 419 -15.91 -15.41 -12.59
C VAL A 419 -16.46 -15.36 -11.17
N PRO A 420 -17.78 -15.48 -10.95
CA PRO A 420 -18.43 -15.14 -9.69
C PRO A 420 -18.21 -16.22 -8.61
N THR A 421 -16.97 -16.38 -8.15
CA THR A 421 -16.60 -17.28 -7.05
C THR A 421 -17.16 -16.78 -5.73
N ARG A 422 -17.61 -17.71 -4.90
CA ARG A 422 -18.40 -17.43 -3.69
C ARG A 422 -17.57 -17.52 -2.41
N CYS A 423 -16.44 -18.21 -2.45
CA CYS A 423 -15.56 -18.37 -1.31
C CYS A 423 -14.09 -18.51 -1.76
N PRO A 424 -13.11 -18.27 -0.87
CA PRO A 424 -11.69 -18.37 -1.21
C PRO A 424 -11.25 -19.77 -1.67
N GLN A 425 -11.76 -20.83 -1.05
CA GLN A 425 -11.42 -22.20 -1.42
C GLN A 425 -11.94 -22.59 -2.81
N GLU A 426 -13.09 -22.05 -3.24
CA GLU A 426 -13.57 -22.18 -4.62
C GLU A 426 -12.63 -21.46 -5.58
N GLY A 427 -12.25 -20.22 -5.26
CA GLY A 427 -11.30 -19.45 -6.07
C GLY A 427 -9.96 -20.14 -6.24
N LEU A 428 -9.42 -20.73 -5.16
CA LEU A 428 -8.13 -21.40 -5.16
C LEU A 428 -8.16 -22.67 -6.05
N SER A 429 -9.17 -23.52 -5.88
CA SER A 429 -9.38 -24.72 -6.70
C SER A 429 -9.55 -24.36 -8.18
N LEU A 430 -10.29 -23.29 -8.50
CA LEU A 430 -10.50 -22.86 -9.88
C LEU A 430 -9.24 -22.29 -10.52
N LEU A 431 -8.43 -21.54 -9.76
CA LEU A 431 -7.27 -20.86 -10.30
C LEU A 431 -6.21 -21.83 -10.85
N VAL A 432 -6.16 -23.06 -10.34
CA VAL A 432 -5.30 -24.15 -10.87
C VAL A 432 -5.61 -24.45 -12.35
N GLY A 433 -6.85 -24.24 -12.78
CA GLY A 433 -7.30 -24.44 -14.16
C GLY A 433 -7.09 -23.25 -15.10
N LEU A 434 -6.52 -22.13 -14.62
CA LEU A 434 -6.25 -20.96 -15.43
C LEU A 434 -5.10 -21.23 -16.42
N ASP A 435 -5.35 -20.99 -17.70
CA ASP A 435 -4.30 -21.04 -18.73
C ASP A 435 -3.88 -19.60 -19.10
N PRO A 436 -2.67 -19.15 -18.72
CA PRO A 436 -2.21 -17.79 -18.98
C PRO A 436 -2.07 -17.46 -20.47
N GLY A 437 -2.03 -18.46 -21.37
CA GLY A 437 -1.95 -18.27 -22.81
C GLY A 437 -3.32 -18.12 -23.50
N ARG A 438 -4.43 -18.39 -22.80
CA ARG A 438 -5.79 -18.32 -23.35
C ARG A 438 -6.44 -16.95 -23.10
N PRO A 439 -7.36 -16.50 -23.98
CA PRO A 439 -8.15 -15.29 -23.72
C PRO A 439 -8.94 -15.40 -22.41
N ALA A 440 -9.19 -14.27 -21.75
CA ALA A 440 -9.96 -14.19 -20.52
C ALA A 440 -11.38 -14.76 -20.68
N ALA A 441 -12.05 -14.52 -21.80
CA ALA A 441 -13.38 -15.07 -22.07
C ALA A 441 -13.41 -16.61 -22.09
N ASP A 442 -12.39 -17.22 -22.70
CA ASP A 442 -12.26 -18.68 -22.82
C ASP A 442 -11.90 -19.32 -21.48
N ASN A 443 -11.00 -18.68 -20.73
CA ASN A 443 -10.69 -19.07 -19.37
C ASN A 443 -11.93 -18.94 -18.46
N ALA A 444 -12.64 -17.81 -18.50
CA ALA A 444 -13.83 -17.59 -17.70
C ALA A 444 -14.93 -18.63 -17.98
N ALA A 445 -15.16 -19.00 -19.24
CA ALA A 445 -16.09 -20.07 -19.59
C ALA A 445 -15.67 -21.44 -19.02
N ALA A 446 -14.37 -21.77 -19.08
CA ALA A 446 -13.84 -23.01 -18.52
C ALA A 446 -13.96 -23.04 -16.99
N LEU A 447 -13.57 -21.94 -16.31
CA LEU A 447 -13.65 -21.81 -14.86
C LEU A 447 -15.10 -21.86 -14.35
N ARG A 448 -16.05 -21.19 -15.02
CA ARG A 448 -17.49 -21.28 -14.69
C ARG A 448 -18.03 -22.71 -14.81
N THR A 449 -17.51 -23.50 -15.77
CA THR A 449 -17.89 -24.91 -15.92
C THR A 449 -17.30 -25.77 -14.80
N ALA A 450 -16.05 -25.53 -14.41
CA ALA A 450 -15.39 -26.22 -13.30
C ALA A 450 -16.04 -25.91 -11.95
N ALA A 451 -16.47 -24.65 -11.74
CA ALA A 451 -17.11 -24.21 -10.50
C ALA A 451 -18.35 -25.04 -10.14
N GLY A 452 -19.13 -25.46 -11.15
CA GLY A 452 -20.31 -26.29 -10.95
C GLY A 452 -20.04 -27.72 -10.48
N ARG A 453 -18.78 -28.15 -10.40
CA ARG A 453 -18.38 -29.49 -9.89
C ARG A 453 -17.77 -29.44 -8.50
N LEU A 454 -17.34 -28.26 -8.04
CA LEU A 454 -16.74 -28.08 -6.74
C LEU A 454 -17.80 -28.15 -5.64
N ARG A 455 -17.47 -28.85 -4.57
CA ARG A 455 -18.24 -28.81 -3.32
C ARG A 455 -17.42 -28.10 -2.27
N THR A 456 -18.00 -27.10 -1.65
CA THR A 456 -17.32 -26.28 -0.64
C THR A 456 -18.02 -26.34 0.69
N GLY A 457 -17.23 -26.29 1.75
CA GLY A 457 -17.70 -26.21 3.12
C GLY A 457 -16.83 -25.29 3.95
N GLY A 458 -17.31 -24.96 5.14
CA GLY A 458 -16.58 -24.11 6.06
C GLY A 458 -17.05 -24.30 7.49
N VAL A 459 -16.14 -24.11 8.43
CA VAL A 459 -16.42 -24.12 9.87
C VAL A 459 -16.00 -22.79 10.45
N ALA A 460 -16.91 -22.14 11.16
CA ALA A 460 -16.68 -20.86 11.82
C ALA A 460 -17.08 -20.91 13.29
N ARG A 461 -16.61 -19.91 14.04
CA ARG A 461 -17.07 -19.66 15.41
C ARG A 461 -18.43 -18.96 15.36
N SER A 462 -19.42 -19.48 16.08
CA SER A 462 -20.70 -18.77 16.17
C SER A 462 -20.55 -17.46 16.96
N ALA A 463 -21.01 -16.35 16.39
CA ALA A 463 -21.01 -15.05 17.07
C ALA A 463 -22.21 -14.87 18.02
N ARG A 464 -23.26 -15.70 17.90
CA ARG A 464 -24.52 -15.55 18.65
C ARG A 464 -25.16 -16.91 18.96
N ASP A 465 -26.10 -16.90 19.89
CA ASP A 465 -26.92 -18.09 20.16
C ASP A 465 -27.86 -18.39 18.99
N ASP A 466 -28.10 -19.67 18.72
CA ASP A 466 -29.09 -20.11 17.74
C ASP A 466 -30.51 -19.88 18.25
N ALA A 467 -31.39 -19.33 17.40
CA ALA A 467 -32.77 -19.04 17.77
C ALA A 467 -33.59 -20.30 18.13
N HIS A 468 -33.15 -21.48 17.67
CA HIS A 468 -33.77 -22.77 17.95
C HIS A 468 -33.04 -23.56 19.04
N GLY A 469 -32.03 -22.97 19.68
CA GLY A 469 -31.29 -23.57 20.78
C GLY A 469 -30.35 -24.71 20.38
N ARG A 470 -29.95 -24.80 19.10
CA ARG A 470 -29.06 -25.85 18.60
C ARG A 470 -27.62 -25.70 19.09
N PHE A 471 -27.12 -24.46 19.16
CA PHE A 471 -25.77 -24.11 19.59
C PHE A 471 -25.75 -22.72 20.24
N ARG A 472 -24.66 -22.39 20.94
CA ARG A 472 -24.43 -21.10 21.63
C ARG A 472 -23.36 -20.27 20.94
N ALA A 473 -23.30 -18.99 21.29
CA ALA A 473 -22.19 -18.12 20.92
C ALA A 473 -20.86 -18.74 21.39
N GLY A 474 -19.93 -18.89 20.47
CA GLY A 474 -18.62 -19.51 20.68
C GLY A 474 -18.52 -20.96 20.20
N ASP A 475 -19.63 -21.67 20.02
CA ASP A 475 -19.62 -23.04 19.49
C ASP A 475 -19.20 -23.05 18.01
N ALA A 476 -18.74 -24.21 17.53
CA ALA A 476 -18.47 -24.42 16.11
C ALA A 476 -19.79 -24.50 15.33
N VAL A 477 -19.82 -23.88 14.15
CA VAL A 477 -20.91 -24.01 13.18
C VAL A 477 -20.33 -24.35 11.81
N GLY A 478 -20.84 -25.42 11.23
CA GLY A 478 -20.36 -26.02 9.99
C GLY A 478 -21.37 -25.88 8.87
N TYR A 479 -20.91 -25.37 7.73
CA TYR A 479 -21.71 -25.10 6.55
C TYR A 479 -21.20 -25.92 5.37
N VAL A 480 -22.13 -26.37 4.54
CA VAL A 480 -21.87 -26.85 3.18
C VAL A 480 -22.64 -25.92 2.27
N GLU A 481 -21.92 -25.19 1.43
CA GLU A 481 -22.50 -24.05 0.70
C GLU A 481 -23.18 -23.07 1.70
N GLU A 482 -24.49 -22.89 1.61
CA GLU A 482 -25.28 -22.04 2.52
C GLU A 482 -26.03 -22.83 3.62
N GLU A 483 -25.97 -24.17 3.59
CA GLU A 483 -26.71 -25.04 4.51
C GLU A 483 -25.89 -25.32 5.78
N LEU A 484 -26.47 -25.05 6.95
CA LEU A 484 -25.88 -25.45 8.23
C LEU A 484 -26.07 -26.96 8.43
N VAL A 485 -24.97 -27.72 8.39
CA VAL A 485 -24.99 -29.20 8.45
C VAL A 485 -24.50 -29.78 9.77
N ALA A 486 -23.68 -29.05 10.52
CA ALA A 486 -23.09 -29.51 11.77
C ALA A 486 -22.87 -28.34 12.74
N PHE A 487 -22.84 -28.62 14.05
CA PHE A 487 -22.61 -27.62 15.09
C PHE A 487 -22.17 -28.26 16.42
N GLY A 488 -21.52 -27.50 17.28
CA GLY A 488 -21.11 -27.92 18.62
C GLY A 488 -19.59 -28.00 18.76
N ASP A 489 -19.05 -29.20 19.01
CA ASP A 489 -17.61 -29.41 19.14
C ASP A 489 -16.87 -29.12 17.81
N PRO A 490 -15.74 -28.41 17.82
CA PRO A 490 -15.04 -28.06 16.58
C PRO A 490 -14.57 -29.24 15.73
N ALA A 491 -14.05 -30.30 16.35
CA ALA A 491 -13.53 -31.45 15.62
C ALA A 491 -14.67 -32.30 15.04
N GLU A 492 -15.74 -32.51 15.81
CA GLU A 492 -16.94 -33.21 15.32
C GLU A 492 -17.64 -32.42 14.21
N THR A 493 -17.71 -31.09 14.35
CA THR A 493 -18.30 -30.20 13.34
C THR A 493 -17.50 -30.25 12.04
N LEU A 494 -16.17 -30.19 12.13
CA LEU A 494 -15.28 -30.33 10.98
C LEU A 494 -15.47 -31.67 10.27
N ALA A 495 -15.54 -32.77 11.03
CA ALA A 495 -15.81 -34.11 10.50
C ALA A 495 -17.14 -34.16 9.74
N GLY A 496 -18.20 -33.61 10.33
CA GLY A 496 -19.54 -33.60 9.73
C GLY A 496 -19.63 -32.78 8.45
N VAL A 497 -18.93 -31.64 8.35
CA VAL A 497 -18.84 -30.88 7.10
C VAL A 497 -18.06 -31.67 6.04
N ALA A 498 -16.91 -32.23 6.41
CA ALA A 498 -16.06 -32.97 5.49
C ALA A 498 -16.74 -34.22 4.92
N GLU A 499 -17.43 -35.01 5.75
CA GLU A 499 -18.19 -36.19 5.31
C GLU A 499 -19.23 -35.82 4.26
N ARG A 500 -19.79 -34.62 4.34
CA ARG A 500 -20.84 -34.16 3.43
C ARG A 500 -20.32 -33.69 2.07
N ILE A 501 -19.11 -33.15 2.01
CA ILE A 501 -18.50 -32.66 0.76
C ILE A 501 -17.63 -33.73 0.09
N ALA A 502 -16.98 -34.62 0.87
CA ALA A 502 -16.00 -35.59 0.38
C ALA A 502 -16.61 -36.83 -0.29
N ASP A 503 -17.94 -36.98 -0.30
CA ASP A 503 -18.61 -38.13 -0.92
C ASP A 503 -18.32 -38.22 -2.43
N GLY A 504 -17.42 -39.15 -2.79
CA GLY A 504 -16.97 -39.42 -4.15
C GLY A 504 -15.79 -38.56 -4.63
N SER A 505 -15.15 -37.78 -3.75
CA SER A 505 -14.03 -36.90 -4.09
C SER A 505 -12.67 -37.59 -3.97
N GLU A 506 -11.73 -37.21 -4.82
CA GLU A 506 -10.37 -37.76 -4.82
C GLU A 506 -9.42 -36.95 -3.91
N LEU A 507 -9.66 -35.63 -3.82
CA LEU A 507 -8.88 -34.68 -3.05
C LEU A 507 -9.80 -33.85 -2.14
N LEU A 508 -9.38 -33.68 -0.89
CA LEU A 508 -9.98 -32.79 0.08
C LEU A 508 -8.94 -31.75 0.49
N THR A 509 -9.21 -30.49 0.20
CA THR A 509 -8.36 -29.37 0.61
C THR A 509 -8.93 -28.73 1.87
N CYS A 510 -8.08 -28.55 2.89
CA CYS A 510 -8.42 -27.90 4.14
C CYS A 510 -7.49 -26.71 4.41
N ILE A 511 -8.08 -25.53 4.56
CA ILE A 511 -7.36 -24.28 4.80
C ILE A 511 -7.73 -23.75 6.19
N ALA A 512 -6.78 -23.80 7.12
CA ALA A 512 -6.96 -23.35 8.49
C ALA A 512 -6.86 -21.82 8.63
N GLY A 513 -7.78 -21.23 9.38
CA GLY A 513 -7.80 -19.80 9.65
C GLY A 513 -7.19 -19.41 10.99
N GLU A 514 -7.20 -18.12 11.27
CA GLU A 514 -6.67 -17.57 12.51
C GLU A 514 -7.46 -18.09 13.72
N GLY A 515 -6.76 -18.61 14.72
CA GLY A 515 -7.39 -19.10 15.95
C GLY A 515 -8.21 -20.39 15.78
N ALA A 516 -7.96 -21.18 14.73
CA ALA A 516 -8.57 -22.51 14.58
C ALA A 516 -8.27 -23.40 15.81
N PRO A 517 -9.28 -24.00 16.45
CA PRO A 517 -9.13 -24.61 17.78
C PRO A 517 -8.47 -26.00 17.77
N ALA A 518 -8.32 -26.64 16.61
CA ALA A 518 -7.67 -27.94 16.46
C ALA A 518 -6.38 -27.83 15.64
N ASN A 519 -5.33 -28.54 16.07
CA ASN A 519 -4.05 -28.57 15.37
C ASN A 519 -4.10 -29.49 14.13
N ARG A 520 -3.12 -29.34 13.25
CA ARG A 520 -2.97 -30.13 12.01
C ARG A 520 -3.14 -31.64 12.22
N ALA A 521 -2.49 -32.23 13.23
CA ALA A 521 -2.59 -33.67 13.48
C ALA A 521 -4.02 -34.13 13.81
N THR A 522 -4.78 -33.28 14.51
CA THR A 522 -6.20 -33.54 14.82
C THR A 522 -7.05 -33.44 13.57
N VAL A 523 -6.80 -32.41 12.74
CA VAL A 523 -7.50 -32.23 11.46
C VAL A 523 -7.22 -33.40 10.52
N GLU A 524 -5.96 -33.80 10.37
CA GLU A 524 -5.56 -34.96 9.57
C GLU A 524 -6.27 -36.23 10.06
N ALA A 525 -6.28 -36.49 11.36
CA ALA A 525 -6.95 -37.66 11.93
C ALA A 525 -8.48 -37.66 11.68
N VAL A 526 -9.11 -36.49 11.68
CA VAL A 526 -10.55 -36.33 11.43
C VAL A 526 -10.91 -36.50 9.96
N LEU A 527 -10.04 -36.05 9.05
CA LEU A 527 -10.31 -35.95 7.62
C LEU A 527 -9.77 -37.12 6.78
N SER A 528 -9.08 -38.09 7.39
CA SER A 528 -8.45 -39.26 6.75
C SER A 528 -9.41 -40.28 6.08
N ASN A 529 -10.66 -39.92 5.78
CA ASN A 529 -11.74 -40.85 5.37
C ASN A 529 -11.77 -41.20 3.86
N GLY A 530 -10.61 -41.48 3.26
CA GLY A 530 -10.51 -42.11 1.92
C GLY A 530 -10.23 -41.17 0.74
N ALA A 531 -10.21 -39.85 0.95
CA ALA A 531 -9.67 -38.87 0.00
C ALA A 531 -8.25 -38.43 0.44
N GLU A 532 -7.41 -38.02 -0.50
CA GLU A 532 -6.13 -37.39 -0.17
C GLU A 532 -6.40 -36.02 0.48
N LEU A 533 -5.72 -35.73 1.60
CA LEU A 533 -5.90 -34.46 2.32
C LEU A 533 -4.74 -33.51 2.02
N GLU A 534 -5.08 -32.34 1.48
CA GLU A 534 -4.16 -31.22 1.36
C GLU A 534 -4.46 -30.18 2.45
N TYR A 535 -3.52 -29.97 3.37
CA TYR A 535 -3.70 -29.07 4.50
C TYR A 535 -2.81 -27.83 4.38
N HIS A 536 -3.43 -26.66 4.46
CA HIS A 536 -2.76 -25.35 4.38
C HIS A 536 -3.11 -24.44 5.55
N GLU A 537 -2.16 -23.59 5.93
CA GLU A 537 -2.38 -22.48 6.86
C GLU A 537 -2.77 -21.24 6.06
N GLY A 538 -4.04 -20.83 6.15
CA GLY A 538 -4.62 -19.69 5.42
C GLY A 538 -4.64 -18.38 6.22
N GLY A 539 -4.87 -18.46 7.53
CA GLY A 539 -4.85 -17.30 8.42
C GLY A 539 -6.00 -16.31 8.22
N GLN A 540 -7.10 -16.72 7.59
CA GLN A 540 -8.32 -15.91 7.50
C GLN A 540 -8.98 -15.74 8.87
N PRO A 541 -9.51 -14.55 9.22
CA PRO A 541 -10.02 -14.26 10.56
C PRO A 541 -11.45 -14.77 10.82
N ALA A 542 -12.26 -14.90 9.76
CA ALA A 542 -13.70 -15.19 9.90
C ALA A 542 -14.04 -16.69 9.98
N TRP A 543 -13.16 -17.56 9.49
CA TRP A 543 -13.41 -19.00 9.34
C TRP A 543 -12.29 -19.78 9.99
N TRP A 544 -12.61 -20.75 10.85
CA TRP A 544 -11.62 -21.65 11.42
C TRP A 544 -11.07 -22.63 10.39
N TRP A 545 -11.94 -23.18 9.53
CA TRP A 545 -11.52 -24.05 8.43
C TRP A 545 -12.38 -23.78 7.21
N LEU A 546 -11.73 -23.66 6.05
CA LEU A 546 -12.36 -23.69 4.75
C LEU A 546 -12.04 -25.04 4.10
N LEU A 547 -13.03 -25.66 3.48
CA LEU A 547 -12.90 -26.97 2.85
C LEU A 547 -13.37 -26.92 1.39
N SER A 548 -12.61 -27.51 0.48
CA SER A 548 -13.06 -27.81 -0.88
C SER A 548 -12.80 -29.28 -1.20
N ALA A 549 -13.74 -29.90 -1.91
CA ALA A 549 -13.64 -31.27 -2.37
C ALA A 549 -13.79 -31.30 -3.90
N GLU A 550 -12.90 -32.03 -4.56
CA GLU A 550 -12.76 -32.11 -6.02
C GLU A 550 -13.07 -33.50 -6.57
#